data_AF-A0A6G5QQ75-F1
#
_entry.id   AF-A0A6G5QQ75-F1
#
_cell.length_a   1.000
_cell.length_b   1.000
_cell.length_c   1.000
_cell.angle_alpha   90.00
_cell.angle_beta   90.00
_cell.angle_gamma   90.00
#
_symmetry.space_group_name_H-M   'P 1'
#
loop_
_entity.id
_entity.type
_entity.pdbx_description
1 polymer ?
#
loop_
_entity_poly.entity_id
_entity_poly.type
_entity_poly.pdbx_seq_one_letter_code
_entity_poly.pdbx_strand_id
1 'polypeptide(L)'
;MKFILSILAVLAIVFLVGCSAKDTRDNKLSNSEITKLGKKYGGVYVFNKKFEKEIDDRERERKNYMDNFFKTKKVFKKDDLKVLDNTLPQTLSNGKQYYLRSNYRGKVVIPEEVSLKIKNYIGEKAYKHCSIVIEEFYIDDNEQLQVISLSLMFYVGYTKFGFFGDEGRGFSLSRKDVKTLPGNNKIYIEDLEKR
;
A
#
# COMPACT_ATOMS: atom_id res chain seq x y z
N MET A 1 19.09 -23.32 50.62
CA MET A 1 18.41 -23.58 49.34
C MET A 1 17.29 -22.57 49.02
N LYS A 2 16.33 -22.31 49.94
CA LYS A 2 15.21 -21.38 49.70
C LYS A 2 15.61 -19.92 49.38
N PHE A 3 16.68 -19.40 50.00
CA PHE A 3 17.17 -18.03 49.75
C PHE A 3 17.80 -17.84 48.36
N ILE A 4 18.50 -18.85 47.84
CA ILE A 4 19.13 -18.78 46.51
C ILE A 4 18.07 -18.80 45.41
N LEU A 5 17.02 -19.62 45.57
CA LEU A 5 15.86 -19.66 44.66
C LEU A 5 15.10 -18.32 44.63
N SER A 6 14.98 -17.64 45.77
CA SER A 6 14.37 -16.31 45.84
C SER A 6 15.18 -15.25 45.09
N ILE A 7 16.51 -15.29 45.18
CA ILE A 7 17.39 -14.34 44.48
C ILE A 7 17.37 -14.58 42.96
N LEU A 8 17.36 -15.85 42.53
CA LEU A 8 17.28 -16.22 41.12
C LEU A 8 15.94 -15.79 40.48
N ALA A 9 14.84 -15.93 41.22
CA ALA A 9 13.52 -15.49 40.78
C ALA A 9 13.43 -13.96 40.62
N VAL A 10 14.02 -13.20 41.54
CA VAL A 10 14.08 -11.73 41.45
C VAL A 10 14.95 -11.27 40.27
N LEU A 11 16.10 -11.92 40.04
CA LEU A 11 16.96 -11.64 38.88
C LEU A 11 16.25 -11.92 37.54
N ALA A 12 15.43 -12.98 37.46
CA ALA A 12 14.65 -13.30 36.26
C ALA A 12 13.57 -12.24 35.97
N ILE A 13 12.91 -11.70 37.00
CA ILE A 13 11.92 -10.62 36.86
C ILE A 13 12.61 -9.32 36.38
N VAL A 14 13.78 -8.99 36.91
CA VAL A 14 14.57 -7.82 36.45
C VAL A 14 15.02 -7.97 35.00
N PHE A 15 15.43 -9.18 34.58
CA PHE A 15 15.78 -9.47 33.19
C PHE A 15 14.58 -9.35 32.23
N LEU A 16 13.39 -9.80 32.62
CA LEU A 16 12.16 -9.68 31.81
C LEU A 16 11.70 -8.22 31.66
N VAL A 17 11.80 -7.42 32.73
CA VAL A 17 11.48 -5.98 32.68
C VAL A 17 12.54 -5.20 31.88
N GLY A 18 13.81 -5.61 31.97
CA GLY A 18 14.92 -5.04 31.19
C GLY A 18 14.86 -5.32 29.68
N CYS A 19 14.34 -6.49 29.28
CA CYS A 19 14.12 -6.81 27.86
C CYS A 19 12.95 -6.01 27.26
N SER A 20 11.87 -5.76 28.01
CA SER A 20 10.71 -4.99 27.52
C SER A 20 11.00 -3.49 27.37
N ALA A 21 11.86 -2.92 28.22
CA ALA A 21 12.25 -1.51 28.15
C ALA A 21 13.17 -1.18 26.95
N LYS A 22 13.81 -2.18 26.34
CA LYS A 22 14.66 -1.99 25.14
C LYS A 22 13.82 -1.75 23.88
N ASP A 23 12.61 -2.31 23.82
CA ASP A 23 11.70 -2.14 22.67
C ASP A 23 10.97 -0.80 22.65
N THR A 24 10.98 -0.07 23.77
CA THR A 24 10.32 1.24 23.94
C THR A 24 11.28 2.43 23.83
N ARG A 25 12.58 2.20 23.65
CA ARG A 25 13.59 3.24 23.40
C ARG A 25 13.74 3.48 21.87
N ASP A 26 12.95 4.40 21.33
CA ASP A 26 13.17 5.08 20.04
C ASP A 26 13.40 4.19 18.80
N ASN A 27 12.46 3.27 18.51
CA ASN A 27 12.39 2.60 17.19
C ASN A 27 11.88 3.51 16.05
N LYS A 28 11.83 4.83 16.26
CA LYS A 28 11.38 5.80 15.26
C LYS A 28 12.50 6.08 14.27
N LEU A 29 12.35 5.62 13.02
CA LEU A 29 13.30 5.97 11.97
C LEU A 29 13.37 7.49 11.79
N SER A 30 14.58 7.98 11.56
CA SER A 30 14.78 9.34 11.08
C SER A 30 14.15 9.55 9.70
N ASN A 31 13.75 10.79 9.39
CA ASN A 31 13.22 11.12 8.06
C ASN A 31 14.19 10.74 6.93
N SER A 32 15.51 10.81 7.17
CA SER A 32 16.52 10.43 6.19
C SER A 32 16.57 8.92 5.95
N GLU A 33 16.41 8.09 7.00
CA GLU A 33 16.27 6.65 6.85
C GLU A 33 14.98 6.27 6.12
N ILE A 34 13.84 6.86 6.48
CA ILE A 34 12.57 6.62 5.77
C ILE A 34 12.71 7.03 4.30
N THR A 35 13.39 8.13 4.01
CA THR A 35 13.68 8.57 2.64
C THR A 35 14.52 7.55 1.87
N LYS A 36 15.56 6.98 2.49
CA LYS A 36 16.37 5.92 1.87
C LYS A 36 15.54 4.67 1.59
N LEU A 37 14.69 4.26 2.52
CA LEU A 37 13.78 3.13 2.32
C LEU A 37 12.76 3.40 1.22
N GLY A 38 12.15 4.57 1.20
CA GLY A 38 11.20 4.97 0.15
C GLY A 38 11.83 4.99 -1.24
N LYS A 39 13.06 5.48 -1.37
CA LYS A 39 13.79 5.39 -2.65
C LYS A 39 14.10 3.96 -3.07
N LYS A 40 14.46 3.10 -2.11
CA LYS A 40 14.90 1.72 -2.39
C LYS A 40 13.73 0.76 -2.65
N TYR A 41 12.66 0.89 -1.89
CA TYR A 41 11.57 -0.08 -1.83
C TYR A 41 10.21 0.52 -2.19
N GLY A 42 10.05 1.84 -2.18
CA GLY A 42 8.79 2.45 -2.62
C GLY A 42 8.57 2.20 -4.11
N GLY A 43 7.32 1.95 -4.50
CA GLY A 43 6.96 1.74 -5.89
C GLY A 43 5.80 0.76 -6.08
N VAL A 44 5.59 0.36 -7.32
CA VAL A 44 4.57 -0.62 -7.71
C VAL A 44 5.17 -2.02 -7.69
N TYR A 45 4.47 -2.94 -7.03
CA TYR A 45 4.80 -4.35 -6.97
C TYR A 45 3.77 -5.14 -7.77
N VAL A 46 4.23 -5.85 -8.79
CA VAL A 46 3.40 -6.63 -9.70
C VAL A 46 3.58 -8.12 -9.39
N PHE A 47 2.47 -8.77 -9.04
CA PHE A 47 2.39 -10.19 -8.70
C PHE A 47 2.08 -11.07 -9.90
N ASN A 48 1.47 -10.50 -10.95
CA ASN A 48 1.20 -11.22 -12.20
C ASN A 48 1.45 -10.29 -13.40
N LYS A 49 2.58 -10.51 -14.10
CA LYS A 49 2.99 -9.69 -15.26
C LYS A 49 1.98 -9.72 -16.39
N LYS A 50 1.40 -10.90 -16.64
CA LYS A 50 0.46 -11.12 -17.73
C LYS A 50 -0.82 -10.33 -17.49
N PHE A 51 -1.40 -10.45 -16.29
CA PHE A 51 -2.63 -9.75 -15.94
C PHE A 51 -2.45 -8.25 -15.82
N GLU A 52 -1.32 -7.77 -15.31
CA GLU A 52 -1.02 -6.33 -15.30
C GLU A 52 -1.05 -5.75 -16.71
N LYS A 53 -0.36 -6.39 -17.66
CA LYS A 53 -0.36 -5.95 -19.06
C LYS A 53 -1.77 -6.01 -19.68
N GLU A 54 -2.53 -7.06 -19.39
CA GLU A 54 -3.92 -7.19 -19.86
C GLU A 54 -4.84 -6.09 -19.34
N ILE A 55 -4.62 -5.64 -18.10
CA ILE A 55 -5.36 -4.52 -17.49
C ILE A 55 -4.92 -3.21 -18.13
N ASP A 56 -3.61 -2.96 -18.24
CA ASP A 56 -3.05 -1.76 -18.87
C ASP A 56 -3.59 -1.55 -20.29
N ASP A 57 -3.63 -2.62 -21.10
CA ASP A 57 -4.14 -2.57 -22.47
C ASP A 57 -5.66 -2.30 -22.48
N ARG A 58 -6.45 -2.96 -21.63
CA ARG A 58 -7.90 -2.75 -21.54
C ARG A 58 -8.28 -1.38 -21.01
N GLU A 59 -7.64 -0.89 -19.96
CA GLU A 59 -7.92 0.42 -19.38
C GLU A 59 -7.51 1.54 -20.34
N ARG A 60 -6.48 1.31 -21.17
CA ARG A 60 -6.15 2.19 -22.30
C ARG A 60 -7.27 2.22 -23.35
N GLU A 61 -7.80 1.06 -23.73
CA GLU A 61 -8.93 0.98 -24.67
C GLU A 61 -10.20 1.66 -24.12
N ARG A 62 -10.54 1.39 -22.86
CA ARG A 62 -11.68 2.01 -22.17
C ARG A 62 -11.51 3.53 -22.08
N LYS A 63 -10.31 4.01 -21.76
CA LYS A 63 -9.98 5.43 -21.78
C LYS A 63 -10.13 6.04 -23.17
N ASN A 64 -9.60 5.40 -24.22
CA ASN A 64 -9.75 5.87 -25.59
C ASN A 64 -11.21 5.94 -26.04
N TYR A 65 -12.02 4.96 -25.64
CA TYR A 65 -13.46 4.97 -25.88
C TYR A 65 -14.12 6.16 -25.18
N MET A 66 -13.79 6.42 -23.91
CA MET A 66 -14.27 7.57 -23.15
C MET A 66 -13.84 8.90 -23.76
N ASP A 67 -12.58 9.04 -24.15
CA ASP A 67 -12.08 10.25 -24.81
C ASP A 67 -12.84 10.52 -26.12
N ASN A 68 -13.15 9.48 -26.90
CA ASN A 68 -13.95 9.61 -28.12
C ASN A 68 -15.43 9.91 -27.83
N PHE A 69 -16.01 9.29 -26.80
CA PHE A 69 -17.37 9.59 -26.36
C PHE A 69 -17.51 11.08 -26.01
N PHE A 70 -16.56 11.62 -25.24
CA PHE A 70 -16.60 13.02 -24.80
C PHE A 70 -16.31 14.06 -25.89
N LYS A 71 -15.79 13.65 -27.06
CA LYS A 71 -15.71 14.55 -28.24
C LYS A 71 -17.09 14.91 -28.79
N THR A 72 -18.08 14.02 -28.64
CA THR A 72 -19.42 14.19 -29.23
C THR A 72 -20.52 14.45 -28.19
N LYS A 73 -20.35 13.94 -26.97
CA LYS A 73 -21.32 14.08 -25.88
C LYS A 73 -20.66 14.69 -24.64
N LYS A 74 -21.38 15.57 -23.94
CA LYS A 74 -20.85 16.25 -22.74
C LYS A 74 -21.15 15.54 -21.42
N VAL A 75 -22.08 14.58 -21.41
CA VAL A 75 -22.58 13.93 -20.19
C VAL A 75 -22.53 12.43 -20.37
N PHE A 76 -21.95 11.74 -19.37
CA PHE A 76 -21.89 10.28 -19.30
C PHE A 76 -22.89 9.76 -18.28
N LYS A 77 -23.80 8.88 -18.71
CA LYS A 77 -24.90 8.35 -17.89
C LYS A 77 -24.66 6.89 -17.51
N LYS A 78 -25.47 6.39 -16.57
CA LYS A 78 -25.44 4.99 -16.14
C LYS A 78 -25.65 3.99 -17.28
N ASP A 79 -26.48 4.32 -18.27
CA ASP A 79 -26.69 3.44 -19.42
C ASP A 79 -25.49 3.45 -20.39
N ASP A 80 -24.78 4.56 -20.53
CA ASP A 80 -23.53 4.61 -21.29
C ASP A 80 -22.44 3.72 -20.63
N LEU A 81 -22.42 3.65 -19.30
CA LEU A 81 -21.55 2.74 -18.56
C LEU A 81 -21.86 1.27 -18.86
N LYS A 82 -23.14 0.88 -18.90
CA LYS A 82 -23.51 -0.49 -19.30
C LYS A 82 -23.04 -0.82 -20.72
N VAL A 83 -23.16 0.13 -21.66
CA VAL A 83 -22.68 -0.05 -23.04
C VAL A 83 -21.17 -0.22 -23.07
N LEU A 84 -20.43 0.60 -22.34
CA LEU A 84 -18.98 0.49 -22.19
C LEU A 84 -18.59 -0.87 -21.60
N ASP A 85 -19.21 -1.28 -20.49
CA ASP A 85 -18.88 -2.53 -19.81
C ASP A 85 -19.22 -3.77 -20.64
N ASN A 86 -20.26 -3.71 -21.48
CA ASN A 86 -20.57 -4.79 -22.42
C ASN A 86 -19.60 -4.82 -23.61
N THR A 87 -19.12 -3.67 -24.08
CA THR A 87 -18.24 -3.55 -25.26
C THR A 87 -16.78 -3.85 -24.90
N LEU A 88 -16.33 -3.35 -23.76
CA LEU A 88 -14.97 -3.45 -23.25
C LEU A 88 -14.98 -3.98 -21.81
N PRO A 89 -15.36 -5.26 -21.61
CA PRO A 89 -15.50 -5.82 -20.27
C PRO A 89 -14.17 -5.85 -19.52
N GLN A 90 -14.23 -5.56 -18.22
CA GLN A 90 -13.08 -5.65 -17.32
C GLN A 90 -12.81 -7.10 -16.89
N THR A 91 -12.62 -7.99 -17.88
CA THR A 91 -12.44 -9.43 -17.67
C THR A 91 -11.05 -9.86 -18.12
N LEU A 92 -10.32 -10.54 -17.25
CA LEU A 92 -9.00 -11.12 -17.51
C LEU A 92 -9.09 -12.39 -18.38
N SER A 93 -7.96 -12.83 -18.93
CA SER A 93 -7.89 -14.07 -19.73
C SER A 93 -8.23 -15.36 -18.97
N ASN A 94 -8.29 -15.33 -17.64
CA ASN A 94 -8.81 -16.43 -16.81
C ASN A 94 -10.33 -16.39 -16.62
N GLY A 95 -11.03 -15.47 -17.29
CA GLY A 95 -12.48 -15.31 -17.20
C GLY A 95 -12.96 -14.54 -15.96
N LYS A 96 -12.06 -14.07 -15.09
CA LYS A 96 -12.41 -13.31 -13.89
C LYS A 96 -12.48 -11.82 -14.15
N GLN A 97 -13.43 -11.15 -13.49
CA GLN A 97 -13.46 -9.69 -13.48
C GLN A 97 -12.30 -9.16 -12.62
N TYR A 98 -11.55 -8.19 -13.15
CA TYR A 98 -10.58 -7.44 -12.37
C TYR A 98 -11.20 -6.15 -11.83
N TYR A 99 -10.58 -5.64 -10.77
CA TYR A 99 -10.99 -4.43 -10.07
C TYR A 99 -9.80 -3.50 -9.92
N LEU A 100 -10.02 -2.25 -10.29
CA LEU A 100 -9.15 -1.14 -9.91
C LEU A 100 -9.58 -0.62 -8.54
N ARG A 101 -8.63 -0.39 -7.65
CA ARG A 101 -8.90 0.09 -6.29
C ARG A 101 -9.67 1.41 -6.27
N SER A 102 -9.40 2.29 -7.23
CA SER A 102 -10.08 3.58 -7.39
C SER A 102 -11.60 3.45 -7.58
N ASN A 103 -12.06 2.35 -8.19
CA ASN A 103 -13.46 2.11 -8.53
C ASN A 103 -14.13 1.10 -7.61
N TYR A 104 -13.37 0.37 -6.79
CA TYR A 104 -13.89 -0.66 -5.90
C TYR A 104 -14.34 -0.07 -4.56
N ARG A 105 -15.60 -0.32 -4.19
CA ARG A 105 -16.20 0.20 -2.95
C ARG A 105 -16.17 -0.77 -1.77
N GLY A 106 -15.84 -2.04 -2.01
CA GLY A 106 -15.76 -3.04 -0.96
C GLY A 106 -14.53 -2.87 -0.08
N LYS A 107 -14.54 -3.55 1.07
CA LYS A 107 -13.36 -3.63 1.93
C LYS A 107 -12.30 -4.50 1.25
N VAL A 108 -11.11 -3.94 1.07
CA VAL A 108 -9.94 -4.66 0.54
C VAL A 108 -8.98 -4.90 1.69
N VAL A 109 -8.73 -6.18 1.98
CA VAL A 109 -7.76 -6.63 2.97
C VAL A 109 -6.58 -7.25 2.23
N ILE A 110 -5.36 -6.92 2.66
CA ILE A 110 -4.15 -7.50 2.08
C ILE A 110 -4.06 -8.96 2.53
N PRO A 111 -3.98 -9.93 1.61
CA PRO A 111 -3.80 -11.33 1.97
C PRO A 111 -2.52 -11.56 2.79
N GLU A 112 -2.56 -12.49 3.73
CA GLU A 112 -1.42 -12.77 4.62
C GLU A 112 -0.17 -13.20 3.83
N GLU A 113 -0.36 -14.03 2.80
CA GLU A 113 0.73 -14.45 1.91
C GLU A 113 1.42 -13.27 1.21
N VAL A 114 0.63 -12.28 0.75
CA VAL A 114 1.14 -11.07 0.09
C VAL A 114 1.92 -10.24 1.10
N SER A 115 1.38 -10.07 2.30
CA SER A 115 2.04 -9.39 3.41
C SER A 115 3.40 -10.02 3.75
N LEU A 116 3.45 -11.36 3.86
CA LEU A 116 4.68 -12.11 4.12
C LEU A 116 5.69 -11.96 2.99
N LYS A 117 5.29 -12.09 1.72
CA LYS A 117 6.18 -11.89 0.57
C LYS A 117 6.81 -10.50 0.57
N ILE A 118 6.02 -9.46 0.79
CA ILE A 118 6.53 -8.08 0.88
C ILE A 118 7.48 -7.93 2.07
N LYS A 119 7.08 -8.40 3.26
CA LYS A 119 7.91 -8.34 4.48
C LYS A 119 9.26 -9.04 4.30
N ASN A 120 9.28 -10.21 3.66
CA ASN A 120 10.50 -10.96 3.39
C ASN A 120 11.44 -10.21 2.44
N TYR A 121 10.90 -9.50 1.45
CA TYR A 121 11.70 -8.75 0.49
C TYR A 121 12.26 -7.43 1.04
N ILE A 122 11.44 -6.63 1.73
CA ILE A 122 11.84 -5.29 2.19
C ILE A 122 12.41 -5.28 3.61
N GLY A 123 12.19 -6.36 4.36
CA GLY A 123 12.56 -6.50 5.76
C GLY A 123 11.56 -5.86 6.73
N GLU A 124 11.51 -6.38 7.95
CA GLU A 124 10.54 -5.96 8.97
C GLU A 124 10.62 -4.48 9.33
N LYS A 125 11.84 -3.92 9.39
CA LYS A 125 12.06 -2.49 9.68
C LYS A 125 11.35 -1.60 8.65
N ALA A 126 11.44 -1.94 7.37
CA ALA A 126 10.81 -1.16 6.30
C ALA A 126 9.29 -1.41 6.25
N TYR A 127 8.87 -2.65 6.42
CA TYR A 127 7.45 -3.03 6.42
C TYR A 127 6.64 -2.25 7.47
N LYS A 128 7.17 -2.09 8.70
CA LYS A 128 6.53 -1.31 9.77
C LYS A 128 6.36 0.19 9.45
N HIS A 129 7.08 0.72 8.46
CA HIS A 129 7.12 2.14 8.13
C HIS A 129 6.56 2.46 6.73
N CYS A 130 6.01 1.47 6.03
CA CYS A 130 5.37 1.66 4.74
C CYS A 130 3.84 1.59 4.86
N SER A 131 3.15 2.18 3.90
CA SER A 131 1.74 1.89 3.63
C SER A 131 1.64 1.13 2.32
N ILE A 132 0.77 0.12 2.33
CA ILE A 132 0.53 -0.75 1.18
C ILE A 132 -0.90 -0.51 0.71
N VAL A 133 -1.07 -0.26 -0.58
CA VAL A 133 -2.36 -0.11 -1.25
C VAL A 133 -2.42 -1.10 -2.38
N ILE A 134 -3.31 -2.08 -2.32
CA ILE A 134 -3.62 -2.92 -3.48
C ILE A 134 -4.26 -2.03 -4.54
N GLU A 135 -3.70 -2.02 -5.74
CA GLU A 135 -4.15 -1.20 -6.88
C GLU A 135 -5.06 -2.02 -7.80
N GLU A 136 -4.62 -3.23 -8.15
CA GLU A 136 -5.32 -4.12 -9.07
C GLU A 136 -5.43 -5.50 -8.46
N PHE A 137 -6.62 -6.10 -8.56
CA PHE A 137 -6.89 -7.43 -8.04
C PHE A 137 -8.08 -8.05 -8.76
N TYR A 138 -8.26 -9.35 -8.57
CA TYR A 138 -9.50 -10.04 -8.92
C TYR A 138 -9.97 -10.87 -7.72
N ILE A 139 -11.19 -11.37 -7.80
CA ILE A 139 -11.75 -12.31 -6.82
C ILE A 139 -11.83 -13.66 -7.49
N ASP A 140 -11.27 -14.69 -6.86
CA ASP A 140 -11.28 -16.05 -7.38
C ASP A 140 -12.59 -16.79 -7.07
N ASP A 141 -12.66 -18.06 -7.47
CA ASP A 141 -13.83 -18.93 -7.23
C ASP A 141 -14.10 -19.22 -5.75
N ASN A 142 -13.11 -19.03 -4.88
CA ASN A 142 -13.22 -19.22 -3.43
C ASN A 142 -13.52 -17.91 -2.70
N GLU A 143 -13.96 -16.88 -3.43
CA GLU A 143 -14.19 -15.53 -2.94
C GLU A 143 -12.95 -14.87 -2.30
N GLN A 144 -11.74 -15.35 -2.66
CA GLN A 144 -10.50 -14.80 -2.14
C GLN A 144 -9.96 -13.73 -3.08
N LEU A 145 -9.43 -12.67 -2.47
CA LEU A 145 -8.79 -11.57 -3.20
C LEU A 145 -7.40 -12.01 -3.67
N GLN A 146 -7.21 -11.98 -4.98
CA GLN A 146 -5.95 -12.27 -5.65
C GLN A 146 -5.32 -10.98 -6.13
N VAL A 147 -4.19 -10.60 -5.54
CA VAL A 147 -3.48 -9.35 -5.86
C VAL A 147 -2.79 -9.47 -7.21
N ILE A 148 -3.00 -8.49 -8.09
CA ILE A 148 -2.28 -8.35 -9.37
C ILE A 148 -1.17 -7.32 -9.20
N SER A 149 -1.49 -6.16 -8.63
CA SER A 149 -0.51 -5.13 -8.31
C SER A 149 -0.86 -4.35 -7.04
N LEU A 150 0.17 -3.82 -6.39
CA LEU A 150 0.04 -2.94 -5.24
C LEU A 150 1.07 -1.82 -5.26
N SER A 151 0.74 -0.67 -4.68
CA SER A 151 1.65 0.42 -4.39
C SER A 151 2.16 0.32 -2.97
N LEU A 152 3.48 0.46 -2.82
CA LEU A 152 4.15 0.55 -1.52
C LEU A 152 4.73 1.96 -1.37
N MET A 153 4.27 2.67 -0.33
CA MET A 153 4.56 4.08 -0.11
C MET A 153 5.20 4.31 1.26
N PHE A 154 6.07 5.31 1.34
CA PHE A 154 6.64 5.78 2.60
C PHE A 154 6.30 7.25 2.82
N TYR A 155 6.23 7.68 4.07
CA TYR A 155 5.84 9.03 4.44
C TYR A 155 6.86 9.63 5.39
N VAL A 156 7.23 10.89 5.14
CA VAL A 156 8.06 11.68 6.06
C VAL A 156 7.24 12.82 6.63
N GLY A 157 7.26 12.95 7.96
CA GLY A 157 6.66 14.09 8.63
C GLY A 157 7.54 15.32 8.50
N TYR A 158 6.96 16.48 8.21
CA TYR A 158 7.67 17.74 8.15
C TYR A 158 6.86 18.87 8.80
N THR A 159 7.54 19.96 9.14
CA THR A 159 6.88 21.17 9.66
C THR A 159 6.81 22.18 8.53
N LYS A 160 5.59 22.58 8.17
CA LYS A 160 5.35 23.67 7.24
C LYS A 160 5.22 24.97 8.03
N PHE A 161 5.96 26.00 7.62
CA PHE A 161 5.87 27.34 8.21
C PHE A 161 5.00 28.24 7.33
N GLY A 162 4.18 29.07 7.96
CA GLY A 162 3.20 29.93 7.29
C GLY A 162 2.07 30.35 8.24
N PHE A 163 1.20 31.25 7.80
CA PHE A 163 0.01 31.60 8.57
C PHE A 163 -1.09 30.56 8.34
N PHE A 164 -1.38 29.79 9.38
CA PHE A 164 -2.46 28.82 9.40
C PHE A 164 -3.49 29.27 10.43
N GLY A 165 -4.77 29.28 10.10
CA GLY A 165 -5.81 29.61 11.06
C GLY A 165 -7.16 29.11 10.56
N ASP A 166 -8.07 28.94 11.50
CA ASP A 166 -9.48 28.69 11.25
C ASP A 166 -10.25 29.67 12.14
N GLU A 167 -11.32 30.27 11.61
CA GLU A 167 -12.11 31.25 12.35
C GLU A 167 -12.66 30.56 13.62
N GLY A 168 -12.19 30.98 14.80
CA GLY A 168 -12.56 30.39 16.09
C GLY A 168 -11.54 29.44 16.73
N ARG A 169 -10.44 29.07 16.04
CA ARG A 169 -9.33 28.26 16.62
C ARG A 169 -8.00 29.00 16.76
N GLY A 170 -7.99 30.29 16.39
CA GLY A 170 -6.79 31.12 16.40
C GLY A 170 -5.88 30.85 15.19
N PHE A 171 -4.68 31.43 15.23
CA PHE A 171 -3.65 31.25 14.20
C PHE A 171 -2.39 30.57 14.74
N SER A 172 -1.68 29.87 13.86
CA SER A 172 -0.37 29.26 14.10
C SER A 172 0.58 29.63 12.97
N LEU A 173 1.85 29.86 13.32
CA LEU A 173 2.94 30.10 12.36
C LEU A 173 3.55 28.80 11.79
N SER A 174 3.08 27.65 12.27
CA SER A 174 3.52 26.35 11.78
C SER A 174 2.45 25.27 11.87
N ARG A 175 2.55 24.26 11.01
CA ARG A 175 1.68 23.07 11.01
C ARG A 175 2.53 21.83 10.70
N LYS A 176 2.29 20.74 11.44
CA LYS A 176 2.84 19.42 11.08
C LYS A 176 2.09 18.86 9.88
N ASP A 177 2.83 18.32 8.92
CA ASP A 177 2.30 17.77 7.69
C ASP A 177 3.09 16.51 7.31
N VAL A 178 2.60 15.74 6.34
CA VAL A 178 3.23 14.52 5.84
C VAL A 178 3.47 14.62 4.35
N LYS A 179 4.66 14.19 3.93
CA LYS A 179 5.01 14.11 2.51
C LYS A 179 5.16 12.64 2.13
N THR A 180 4.36 12.21 1.17
CA THR A 180 4.56 10.94 0.49
C THR A 180 5.87 10.97 -0.29
N LEU A 181 6.68 9.94 -0.11
CA LEU A 181 7.90 9.75 -0.86
C LEU A 181 7.56 8.99 -2.14
N PRO A 182 7.70 9.59 -3.33
CA PRO A 182 7.45 8.87 -4.57
C PRO A 182 8.51 7.79 -4.71
N GLY A 183 8.04 6.54 -4.82
CA GLY A 183 8.86 5.43 -5.26
C GLY A 183 8.58 5.19 -6.73
N ASN A 184 9.62 5.30 -7.57
CA ASN A 184 9.48 5.10 -9.02
C ASN A 184 9.88 3.67 -9.44
N ASN A 185 10.00 2.76 -8.47
CA ASN A 185 10.36 1.38 -8.76
C ASN A 185 9.13 0.63 -9.28
N LYS A 186 9.34 -0.23 -10.28
CA LYS A 186 8.40 -1.26 -10.69
C LYS A 186 9.06 -2.61 -10.44
N ILE A 187 8.54 -3.36 -9.49
CA ILE A 187 9.15 -4.59 -8.98
C ILE A 187 8.21 -5.74 -9.34
N TYR A 188 8.74 -6.75 -10.01
CA TYR A 188 7.98 -7.96 -10.32
C TYR A 188 8.30 -9.04 -9.30
N ILE A 189 7.30 -9.45 -8.52
CA ILE A 189 7.47 -10.45 -7.46
C ILE A 189 7.89 -11.80 -8.03
N GLU A 190 7.35 -12.19 -9.18
CA GLU A 190 7.71 -13.43 -9.89
C GLU A 190 9.20 -13.50 -10.27
N ASP A 191 9.89 -12.37 -10.42
CA ASP A 191 11.33 -12.34 -10.74
C ASP A 191 12.20 -12.51 -9.49
N LEU A 192 11.64 -12.26 -8.31
CA LEU A 192 12.31 -12.45 -7.02
C LEU A 192 12.32 -13.92 -6.60
N GLU A 193 11.28 -14.68 -6.99
CA GLU A 193 11.14 -16.10 -6.67
C GLU A 193 12.04 -17.02 -7.53
N LYS A 194 12.59 -16.50 -8.64
CA LYS A 194 13.47 -17.24 -9.56
C LYS A 194 14.96 -17.15 -9.20
N ARG A 195 15.31 -16.46 -8.12
CA ARG A 195 16.69 -16.24 -7.66
C ARG A 195 16.98 -17.07 -6.42
#